data_AF-A0A7L4PYA9-F1
#
_entry.id   AF-A0A7L4PYA9-F1
#
_cell.length_a   1.000
_cell.length_b   1.000
_cell.length_c   1.000
_cell.angle_alpha   90.00
_cell.angle_beta   90.00
_cell.angle_gamma   90.00
#
_symmetry.space_group_name_H-M   'P 1'
#
loop_
_entity.id
_entity.type
_entity.pdbx_description
1 polymer ?
#
loop_
_entity_poly.entity_id
_entity_poly.type
_entity_poly.pdbx_seq_one_letter_code
_entity_poly.pdbx_strand_id
1 'polypeptide(L)' 'IDEVDVAIDVNGGGIMGQAEAVRTALARGILKWHNDPQIKDIYLSYDRTLLVNDSRQKESKKPHGRGARKKFQKSYR' A
#
# COMPACT_ATOMS: atom_id res chain seq x y z
N ILE A 1 26.49 -18.24 1.88
CA ILE A 1 25.21 -17.75 2.45
C ILE A 1 25.43 -16.27 2.59
N ASP A 2 25.02 -15.50 1.60
CA ASP A 2 25.13 -14.05 1.69
C ASP A 2 24.02 -13.58 2.61
N GLU A 3 24.38 -13.27 3.85
CA GLU A 3 23.48 -12.81 4.88
C GLU A 3 23.14 -11.35 4.57
N VAL A 4 21.90 -11.10 4.10
CA VAL A 4 21.43 -9.75 3.76
C VAL A 4 20.66 -9.20 4.96
N ASP A 5 21.29 -8.29 5.69
CA ASP A 5 20.64 -7.53 6.75
C ASP A 5 19.83 -6.37 6.15
N VAL A 6 18.56 -6.28 6.54
CA VAL A 6 17.64 -5.25 6.06
C VAL A 6 17.00 -4.51 7.23
N ALA A 7 17.22 -3.20 7.30
CA ALA A 7 16.52 -2.30 8.22
C ALA A 7 15.50 -1.45 7.45
N ILE A 8 14.26 -1.39 7.93
CA ILE A 8 13.16 -0.65 7.29
C ILE A 8 12.46 0.20 8.34
N ASP A 9 12.53 1.52 8.17
CA ASP A 9 11.79 2.49 8.97
C ASP A 9 10.49 2.89 8.27
N VAL A 10 9.36 2.78 8.99
CA VAL A 10 8.04 3.17 8.49
C VAL A 10 7.39 4.19 9.41
N ASN A 11 6.74 5.19 8.81
CA ASN A 11 6.11 6.29 9.54
C ASN A 11 4.72 6.60 8.96
N GLY A 12 3.78 6.95 9.83
CA GLY A 12 2.39 7.27 9.46
C GLY A 12 1.52 6.03 9.16
N GLY A 13 0.27 6.26 8.75
CA GLY A 13 -0.69 5.19 8.47
C GLY A 13 -1.17 4.45 9.74
N GLY A 14 -1.36 3.15 9.63
CA GLY A 14 -1.70 2.26 10.74
C GLY A 14 -1.07 0.88 10.55
N ILE A 15 -1.23 -0.03 11.50
CA ILE A 15 -0.49 -1.31 11.59
C ILE A 15 -0.52 -2.09 10.26
N MET A 16 -1.70 -2.28 9.68
CA MET A 16 -1.83 -3.03 8.42
C MET A 16 -1.18 -2.32 7.22
N GLY A 17 -1.37 -1.00 7.11
CA GLY A 17 -0.76 -0.23 6.01
C GLY A 17 0.77 -0.14 6.14
N GLN A 18 1.29 -0.12 7.37
CA GLN A 18 2.72 -0.20 7.63
C GLN A 18 3.27 -1.58 7.25
N ALA A 19 2.59 -2.67 7.58
CA ALA A 19 3.00 -4.02 7.18
C ALA A 19 3.06 -4.17 5.65
N GLU A 20 2.07 -3.65 4.92
CA GLU A 20 2.09 -3.61 3.46
C GLU A 20 3.26 -2.74 2.93
N ALA A 21 3.51 -1.58 3.55
CA ALA A 21 4.62 -0.72 3.17
C ALA A 21 6.00 -1.39 3.36
N VAL A 22 6.20 -2.09 4.49
CA VAL A 22 7.42 -2.87 4.76
C VAL A 22 7.60 -3.95 3.70
N ARG A 23 6.53 -4.68 3.37
CA ARG A 23 6.54 -5.74 2.34
C ARG A 23 6.95 -5.19 0.96
N THR A 24 6.38 -4.06 0.54
CA THR A 24 6.74 -3.39 -0.73
C THR A 24 8.17 -2.86 -0.72
N ALA A 25 8.63 -2.29 0.40
CA ALA A 25 9.99 -1.80 0.54
C ALA A 25 11.03 -2.91 0.43
N LEU A 26 10.79 -4.05 1.10
CA LEU A 26 11.64 -5.24 1.03
C LEU A 26 11.76 -5.75 -0.41
N ALA A 27 10.63 -5.95 -1.11
CA ALA A 27 10.63 -6.47 -2.48
C ALA A 27 11.37 -5.54 -3.46
N ARG A 28 11.18 -4.22 -3.34
CA ARG A 28 11.92 -3.24 -4.15
C ARG A 28 13.41 -3.21 -3.80
N GLY A 29 13.76 -3.37 -2.52
CA GLY A 29 15.14 -3.45 -2.06
C GLY A 29 15.88 -4.65 -2.67
N ILE A 30 15.29 -5.84 -2.58
CA ILE A 30 15.84 -7.08 -3.14
C ILE A 30 15.98 -6.98 -4.67
N LEU A 31 14.94 -6.48 -5.36
CA LEU A 31 14.98 -6.31 -6.81
C LEU A 31 16.11 -5.35 -7.24
N LYS A 32 16.30 -4.26 -6.49
CA LYS A 32 17.38 -3.30 -6.76
C LYS A 32 18.77 -3.86 -6.45
N TRP A 33 18.88 -4.72 -5.44
CA TRP A 33 20.15 -5.32 -5.05
C TRP A 33 20.63 -6.37 -6.07
N HIS A 34 19.77 -7.29 -6.48
CA HIS A 34 20.12 -8.33 -7.46
C HIS A 34 20.10 -7.83 -8.92
N ASN A 35 19.29 -6.82 -9.23
CA ASN A 35 19.11 -6.28 -10.58
C ASN A 35 18.76 -7.35 -11.66
N ASP A 36 18.09 -8.43 -11.24
CA ASP A 36 17.69 -9.53 -12.11
C ASP A 36 16.21 -9.37 -12.56
N PRO A 37 15.93 -9.33 -13.87
CA PRO A 37 14.56 -9.27 -14.38
C PRO A 37 13.69 -10.49 -13.99
N GLN A 38 14.28 -11.67 -13.74
CA GLN A 38 13.51 -12.85 -13.36
C GLN A 38 12.79 -12.67 -12.01
N ILE A 39 13.43 -11.99 -11.06
CA ILE A 39 12.84 -11.70 -9.74
C ILE A 39 11.62 -10.80 -9.88
N LYS A 40 11.66 -9.85 -10.82
CA LYS A 40 10.52 -8.98 -11.10
C LYS A 40 9.33 -9.77 -11.61
N ASP A 41 9.54 -10.72 -12.53
CA ASP A 41 8.48 -11.54 -13.10
C ASP A 41 7.89 -12.49 -12.04
N ILE A 42 8.72 -13.03 -11.14
CA ILE A 42 8.27 -13.82 -9.99
C ILE A 42 7.39 -12.97 -9.06
N TYR A 43 7.81 -11.75 -8.72
CA TYR A 43 7.00 -10.87 -7.88
C TYR A 43 5.68 -10.45 -8.54
N LEU A 44 5.69 -10.15 -9.84
CA LEU A 44 4.48 -9.78 -10.57
C LEU A 44 3.50 -10.95 -10.70
N SER A 45 3.99 -12.18 -10.89
CA SER A 45 3.14 -13.37 -10.96
C SER A 45 2.54 -13.74 -9.61
N TYR A 46 3.28 -13.53 -8.51
CA TYR A 46 2.77 -13.75 -7.17
C TYR A 46 1.79 -12.65 -6.74
N ASP A 47 2.22 -11.39 -6.74
CA ASP A 47 1.41 -10.27 -6.29
C ASP A 47 1.94 -8.94 -6.84
N ARG A 48 1.17 -8.31 -7.72
CA ARG A 48 1.50 -7.02 -8.32
C ARG A 48 1.73 -5.90 -7.29
N THR A 49 1.06 -5.96 -6.13
CA THR A 49 1.14 -4.92 -5.09
C THR A 49 2.49 -4.89 -4.37
N LEU A 50 3.30 -5.95 -4.50
CA LEU A 50 4.68 -5.97 -4.01
C LEU A 50 5.56 -4.90 -4.67
N LEU A 51 5.31 -4.61 -5.94
CA LEU A 51 6.13 -3.68 -6.72
C LEU A 51 5.40 -2.39 -7.04
N VAL A 52 4.07 -2.43 -7.19
CA VAL A 52 3.25 -1.28 -7.57
C VAL A 52 2.42 -0.82 -6.38
N ASN A 53 2.55 0.45 -6.01
CA ASN A 53 1.76 1.02 -4.93
C ASN A 53 0.27 1.05 -5.31
N ASP A 54 -0.59 0.79 -4.33
CA ASP A 54 -2.02 1.02 -4.45
C ASP A 54 -2.31 2.53 -4.46
N SER A 55 -3.05 3.01 -5.47
CA SER A 55 -3.40 4.42 -5.63
C SER A 55 -4.61 4.86 -4.80
N ARG A 56 -5.29 3.93 -4.12
CA ARG A 56 -6.50 4.22 -3.33
C ARG A 56 -6.21 5.17 -2.18
N GLN A 57 -7.06 6.19 -2.04
CA GLN A 57 -7.06 7.12 -0.91
C GLN A 57 -8.48 7.39 -0.42
N LYS A 58 -8.61 7.81 0.83
CA LYS A 58 -9.91 8.15 1.42
C LYS A 58 -10.49 9.40 0.75
N GLU A 59 -11.67 9.26 0.16
CA GLU A 59 -12.40 10.40 -0.41
C GLU A 59 -12.72 11.43 0.71
N SER A 60 -12.60 12.71 0.38
CA SER A 60 -12.87 13.81 1.33
C SER A 60 -14.36 13.86 1.71
N LYS A 61 -14.64 14.39 2.91
CA LYS A 61 -16.02 14.57 3.38
C LYS A 61 -16.72 15.67 2.56
N LYS A 62 -17.94 15.38 2.09
CA LYS A 62 -18.80 16.35 1.40
C LYS A 62 -19.85 16.92 2.36
N PRO A 63 -20.35 18.15 2.13
CA PRO A 63 -21.37 18.76 2.98
C PRO A 63 -22.72 18.02 2.87
N HIS A 64 -23.61 18.30 3.83
CA HIS A 64 -24.96 17.71 3.94
C HIS A 64 -24.96 16.18 4.13
N GLY A 65 -23.95 15.66 4.82
CA GLY A 65 -23.78 14.24 5.04
C GLY A 65 -22.78 13.91 6.15
N ARG A 66 -22.85 12.67 6.62
CA ARG A 66 -21.90 12.17 7.64
C ARG A 66 -20.55 11.73 7.04
N GLY A 67 -20.49 11.51 5.73
CA GLY A 67 -19.27 11.06 5.04
C GLY A 67 -19.17 11.60 3.61
N ALA A 68 -18.24 11.05 2.83
CA ALA A 68 -18.01 11.47 1.45
C ALA A 68 -19.28 11.37 0.58
N ARG A 69 -20.08 10.30 0.77
CA ARG A 69 -21.28 10.03 -0.06
C ARG A 69 -22.59 9.98 0.73
N LYS A 70 -22.55 9.53 1.99
CA LYS A 70 -23.75 9.36 2.84
C LYS A 70 -24.39 10.71 3.19
N LYS A 71 -25.63 10.94 2.75
CA LYS A 71 -26.45 12.12 3.07
C LYS A 71 -27.24 11.93 4.37
N PHE A 72 -27.68 13.04 4.97
CA PHE A 72 -28.62 13.01 6.09
C PHE A 72 -30.02 12.57 5.62
N GLN A 73 -30.79 11.95 6.52
CA GLN A 73 -32.17 11.55 6.24
C GLN A 73 -33.06 12.79 6.06
N LYS A 74 -33.89 12.78 5.02
CA LYS A 74 -34.87 13.85 4.76
C LYS A 74 -36.19 13.53 5.46
N SER A 75 -36.75 14.50 6.17
CA SER A 75 -38.12 14.44 6.70
C SER A 75 -39.05 15.32 5.86
N TYR A 76 -40.26 14.85 5.61
CA TYR A 76 -41.32 15.59 4.91
C TYR A 76 -42.38 16.09 5.90
N ARG A 77 -43.19 17.06 5.48
CA ARG A 77 -44.39 17.54 6.19
C ARG A 77 -45.63 17.17 5.39
#